data_AF-A0A2D8FR81-F1
#
_entry.id   AF-A0A2D8FR81-F1
#
_cell.length_a   1.000
_cell.length_b   1.000
_cell.length_c   1.000
_cell.angle_alpha   90.00
_cell.angle_beta   90.00
_cell.angle_gamma   90.00
#
_symmetry.space_group_name_H-M   'P 1'
#
loop_
_entity.id
_entity.type
_entity.pdbx_description
1 polymer ?
#
loop_
_entity_poly.entity_id
_entity_poly.type
_entity_poly.pdbx_seq_one_letter_code
_entity_poly.pdbx_strand_id
1 'polypeptide(L)'
;MSALASVVSDETGPYRPSDDEPFMNERQLAYFKKKLLDWKEEILRESKGTVVNLKAETENHPDLVDRASSESDRALELRTRDRQRKLISKIDDALRRIEDGSYG
;
A
#
# COMPACT_ATOMS: atom_id res chain seq x y z
N MET A 1 13.22 16.84 45.29
CA MET A 1 12.61 15.69 44.58
C MET A 1 12.34 16.12 43.15
N SER A 2 13.35 16.00 42.28
CA SER A 2 13.31 16.52 40.90
C SER A 2 12.74 15.43 39.99
N ALA A 3 11.59 15.69 39.36
CA ALA A 3 11.02 14.82 38.34
C ALA A 3 11.73 15.10 37.02
N LEU A 4 12.63 14.20 36.65
CA LEU A 4 13.29 14.20 35.34
C LEU A 4 12.27 13.82 34.28
N ALA A 5 11.92 14.79 33.46
CA ALA A 5 11.28 14.58 32.17
C ALA A 5 12.17 13.64 31.33
N SER A 6 11.66 12.43 31.08
CA SER A 6 12.26 11.50 30.14
C SER A 6 12.11 12.08 28.74
N VAL A 7 13.12 12.81 28.31
CA VAL A 7 13.37 13.13 26.90
C VAL A 7 13.66 11.79 26.23
N VAL A 8 12.66 11.24 25.55
CA VAL A 8 12.79 9.99 24.82
C VAL A 8 13.74 10.24 23.65
N SER A 9 14.83 9.47 23.70
CA SER A 9 15.96 9.40 22.79
C SER A 9 15.54 9.47 21.32
N ASP A 10 16.01 10.52 20.63
CA ASP A 10 16.09 10.53 19.17
C ASP A 10 17.33 9.69 18.78
N GLU A 11 17.15 8.37 18.72
CA GLU A 11 18.11 7.49 18.06
C GLU A 11 18.06 7.80 16.57
N THR A 12 19.23 8.04 15.98
CA THR A 12 19.49 8.46 14.59
C THR A 12 19.00 7.46 13.54
N GLY A 13 17.68 7.24 13.44
CA GLY A 13 17.03 6.29 12.56
C GLY A 13 15.56 6.67 12.27
N PRO A 14 14.93 6.07 11.25
CA PRO A 14 13.53 6.37 10.93
C PRO A 14 12.62 5.96 12.09
N TYR A 15 11.76 6.90 12.53
CA TYR A 15 10.81 6.70 13.62
C TYR A 15 10.00 5.40 13.47
N ARG A 16 9.86 4.67 14.58
CA ARG A 16 9.02 3.48 14.72
C ARG A 16 8.15 3.65 15.96
N PRO A 17 6.83 3.43 15.87
CA PRO A 17 5.95 3.40 17.04
C PRO A 17 6.45 2.40 18.10
N SER A 18 6.42 2.81 19.37
CA SER A 18 6.63 1.95 20.53
C SER A 18 5.36 1.89 21.38
N ASP A 19 5.20 0.81 22.14
CA ASP A 19 4.10 0.62 23.10
C ASP A 19 4.23 1.55 24.32
N ASP A 20 5.40 2.17 24.52
CA ASP A 20 5.67 3.14 25.58
C ASP A 20 5.08 4.54 25.31
N GLU A 21 4.50 4.76 24.13
CA GLU A 21 3.91 6.03 23.73
C GLU A 21 2.37 6.00 23.81
N PRO A 22 1.69 7.14 24.03
CA PRO A 22 0.24 7.20 23.96
C PRO A 22 -0.30 6.67 22.64
N PHE A 23 -1.35 5.84 22.73
CA PHE A 23 -1.98 5.21 21.58
C PHE A 23 -2.44 6.25 20.55
N MET A 24 -2.03 6.08 19.29
CA MET A 24 -2.37 6.95 18.15
C MET A 24 -2.05 8.42 18.39
N ASN A 25 -0.90 8.69 19.00
CA ASN A 25 -0.35 10.05 19.06
C ASN A 25 0.02 10.58 17.65
N GLU A 26 0.29 11.88 17.56
CA GLU A 26 0.62 12.56 16.30
C GLU A 26 1.78 11.93 15.52
N ARG A 27 2.81 11.41 16.22
CA ARG A 27 3.96 10.74 15.59
C ARG A 27 3.54 9.39 15.00
N GLN A 28 2.75 8.61 15.73
CA GLN A 28 2.22 7.32 15.26
C GLN A 28 1.30 7.52 14.05
N LEU A 29 0.40 8.50 14.11
CA LEU A 29 -0.49 8.82 12.98
C LEU A 29 0.30 9.25 11.74
N ALA A 30 1.32 10.10 11.90
CA ALA A 30 2.21 10.50 10.80
C ALA A 30 2.94 9.29 10.19
N TYR A 31 3.41 8.36 11.03
CA TYR A 31 4.05 7.12 10.59
C TYR A 31 3.10 6.24 9.77
N PHE A 32 1.90 5.96 10.28
CA PHE A 32 0.92 5.14 9.56
C PHE A 32 0.42 5.82 8.29
N LYS A 33 0.20 7.13 8.31
CA LYS A 33 -0.15 7.91 7.11
C LYS A 33 0.90 7.74 6.02
N LYS A 34 2.17 7.92 6.34
CA LYS A 34 3.27 7.72 5.38
C LYS A 34 3.29 6.29 4.85
N LYS A 35 3.21 5.29 5.73
CA LYS A 35 3.21 3.88 5.35
C LYS A 35 2.05 3.51 4.41
N LEU A 36 0.86 4.05 4.66
CA LEU A 36 -0.32 3.85 3.82
C LEU A 36 -0.15 4.50 2.44
N LEU A 37 0.40 5.71 2.38
CA LEU A 37 0.68 6.41 1.12
C LEU A 37 1.74 5.67 0.29
N ASP A 38 2.84 5.26 0.92
CA ASP A 38 3.91 4.50 0.27
C ASP A 38 3.37 3.17 -0.30
N TRP A 39 2.54 2.47 0.48
CA TRP A 39 1.92 1.22 0.03
C TRP A 39 0.95 1.43 -1.14
N LYS A 40 0.13 2.51 -1.11
CA LYS A 40 -0.73 2.87 -2.23
C LYS A 40 0.08 3.17 -3.49
N GLU A 41 1.18 3.90 -3.36
CA GLU A 41 2.05 4.23 -4.49
C GLU A 41 2.69 2.97 -5.10
N GLU A 42 3.14 2.04 -4.27
CA GLU A 42 3.69 0.76 -4.71
C GLU A 42 2.68 -0.05 -5.54
N ILE A 43 1.44 -0.19 -5.05
CA ILE A 43 0.38 -0.88 -5.78
C ILE A 43 0.08 -0.19 -7.12
N LEU A 44 0.04 1.14 -7.15
CA LEU A 44 -0.19 1.91 -8.38
C LEU A 44 0.96 1.75 -9.38
N ARG A 45 2.20 1.66 -8.90
CA ARG A 45 3.39 1.45 -9.72
C ARG A 45 3.37 0.06 -10.36
N GLU A 46 3.08 -0.97 -9.57
CA GLU A 46 2.93 -2.35 -10.03
C GLU A 46 1.82 -2.46 -11.09
N SER A 47 0.66 -1.87 -10.81
CA SER A 47 -0.49 -1.92 -11.73
C SER A 47 -0.22 -1.25 -13.09
N LYS A 48 0.58 -0.17 -13.13
CA LYS A 48 0.96 0.49 -14.40
C LYS A 48 1.81 -0.41 -15.29
N GLY A 49 2.76 -1.13 -14.71
CA GLY A 49 3.63 -2.06 -15.45
C GLY A 49 2.82 -3.16 -16.11
N THR A 50 1.88 -3.76 -15.38
CA THR A 50 1.12 -4.89 -15.91
C THR A 50 0.15 -4.53 -17.02
N VAL A 51 -0.43 -3.33 -17.01
CA VAL A 51 -1.33 -2.89 -18.10
C VAL A 51 -0.59 -2.80 -19.44
N VAL A 52 0.69 -2.42 -19.43
CA VAL A 52 1.52 -2.39 -20.63
C VAL A 52 1.74 -3.81 -21.16
N ASN A 53 2.06 -4.75 -20.27
CA ASN A 53 2.28 -6.16 -20.62
C ASN A 53 1.02 -6.81 -21.21
N LEU A 54 -0.15 -6.62 -20.58
CA LEU A 54 -1.42 -7.16 -21.06
C LEU A 54 -1.80 -6.66 -22.47
N LYS A 55 -1.46 -5.40 -22.79
CA LYS A 55 -1.70 -4.85 -24.14
C LYS A 55 -0.77 -5.49 -25.17
N ALA A 56 0.53 -5.59 -24.85
CA ALA A 56 1.52 -6.17 -25.75
C ALA A 56 1.26 -7.66 -26.05
N GLU A 57 0.77 -8.43 -25.07
CA GLU A 57 0.39 -9.83 -25.25
C GLU A 57 -0.86 -9.99 -26.13
N THR A 58 -1.80 -9.04 -26.09
CA THR A 58 -3.03 -9.12 -26.91
C THR A 58 -2.74 -8.99 -28.41
N GLU A 59 -1.65 -8.31 -28.79
CA GLU A 59 -1.32 -8.01 -30.19
C GLU A 59 -0.51 -9.12 -30.90
N ASN A 60 0.01 -10.14 -30.19
CA ASN A 60 1.12 -10.97 -30.69
C ASN A 60 0.90 -12.50 -30.77
N HIS A 61 -0.33 -13.02 -30.90
CA HIS A 61 -0.56 -14.49 -30.94
C HIS A 61 -0.89 -15.04 -32.34
N PRO A 62 0.07 -15.69 -33.02
CA PRO A 62 -0.16 -16.32 -34.33
C PRO A 62 -0.79 -17.72 -34.28
N ASP A 63 -0.77 -18.45 -33.14
CA ASP A 63 -1.34 -19.81 -33.03
C ASP A 63 -2.37 -19.98 -31.87
N LEU A 64 -3.27 -20.96 -32.00
CA LEU A 64 -4.43 -21.20 -31.11
C LEU A 64 -4.03 -21.66 -29.70
N VAL A 65 -2.93 -22.40 -29.57
CA VAL A 65 -2.44 -22.89 -28.26
C VAL A 65 -1.85 -21.74 -27.43
N ASP A 66 -1.11 -20.85 -28.09
CA ASP A 66 -0.54 -19.64 -27.46
C ASP A 66 -1.66 -18.70 -27.00
N ARG A 67 -2.73 -18.58 -27.82
CA ARG A 67 -3.92 -17.82 -27.46
C ARG A 67 -4.62 -18.34 -26.22
N ALA A 68 -4.85 -19.66 -26.11
CA ALA A 68 -5.53 -20.24 -24.95
C ALA A 68 -4.75 -20.03 -23.63
N SER A 69 -3.42 -20.14 -23.71
CA SER A 69 -2.54 -19.89 -22.56
C SER A 69 -2.59 -18.42 -22.13
N SER A 70 -2.47 -17.48 -23.09
CA SER A 70 -2.51 -16.04 -22.82
C SER A 70 -3.86 -15.56 -22.28
N GLU A 71 -4.98 -16.13 -22.73
CA GLU A 71 -6.31 -15.80 -22.19
C GLU A 71 -6.43 -16.19 -20.71
N SER A 72 -5.83 -17.31 -20.30
CA SER A 72 -5.82 -17.79 -18.91
C SER A 72 -4.98 -16.87 -18.01
N ASP A 73 -3.77 -16.50 -18.46
CA ASP A 73 -2.87 -15.58 -17.74
C ASP A 73 -3.52 -14.19 -17.58
N ARG A 74 -4.19 -13.70 -18.63
CA ARG A 74 -4.97 -12.47 -18.58
C ARG A 74 -6.11 -12.54 -17.56
N ALA A 75 -6.83 -13.66 -17.49
CA ALA A 75 -7.91 -13.83 -16.52
C ALA A 75 -7.38 -13.80 -15.07
N LEU A 76 -6.21 -14.39 -14.82
CA LEU A 76 -5.53 -14.31 -13.53
C LEU A 76 -5.15 -12.86 -13.19
N GLU A 77 -4.59 -12.15 -14.16
CA GLU A 77 -4.12 -10.78 -13.96
C GLU A 77 -5.25 -9.79 -13.69
N LEU A 78 -6.38 -9.92 -14.41
CA LEU A 78 -7.58 -9.12 -14.14
C LEU A 78 -8.08 -9.31 -12.70
N ARG A 79 -8.04 -10.54 -12.18
CA ARG A 79 -8.41 -10.84 -10.78
C ARG A 79 -7.42 -10.22 -9.80
N THR A 80 -6.12 -10.23 -10.09
CA THR A 80 -5.09 -9.57 -9.28
C THR A 80 -5.35 -8.07 -9.19
N ARG A 81 -5.62 -7.43 -10.32
CA ARG A 81 -5.95 -6.00 -10.38
C ARG A 81 -7.22 -5.65 -9.60
N ASP A 82 -8.26 -6.48 -9.67
CA ASP A 82 -9.48 -6.26 -8.88
C ASP A 82 -9.22 -6.31 -7.37
N ARG A 83 -8.31 -7.19 -6.93
CA ARG A 83 -7.86 -7.24 -5.52
C ARG A 83 -7.06 -6.00 -5.15
N GLN A 84 -6.11 -5.58 -5.99
CA GLN A 84 -5.33 -4.35 -5.80
C GLN A 84 -6.25 -3.11 -5.70
N ARG A 85 -7.25 -2.99 -6.57
CA ARG A 85 -8.24 -1.89 -6.52
C ARG A 85 -9.01 -1.87 -5.20
N LYS A 86 -9.44 -3.03 -4.71
CA LYS A 86 -10.12 -3.14 -3.41
C LYS A 86 -9.19 -2.78 -2.26
N LEU A 87 -7.91 -3.15 -2.34
CA LEU A 87 -6.90 -2.79 -1.34
C LEU A 87 -6.66 -1.28 -1.31
N ILE A 88 -6.53 -0.62 -2.46
CA ILE A 88 -6.43 0.85 -2.55
C ILE A 88 -7.63 1.52 -1.89
N SER A 89 -8.85 1.04 -2.15
CA SER A 89 -10.04 1.59 -1.49
C SER A 89 -9.97 1.51 0.04
N LYS A 90 -9.47 0.40 0.59
CA LYS A 90 -9.29 0.25 2.05
C LYS A 90 -8.21 1.17 2.60
N ILE A 91 -7.15 1.41 1.83
CA ILE A 91 -6.10 2.37 2.20
C ILE A 91 -6.68 3.79 2.24
N ASP A 92 -7.49 4.16 1.23
CA ASP A 92 -8.14 5.47 1.19
C ASP A 92 -9.15 5.66 2.32
N ASP A 93 -9.84 4.61 2.73
CA ASP A 93 -10.71 4.62 3.91
C ASP A 93 -9.90 4.80 5.21
N ALA A 94 -8.76 4.11 5.34
CA ALA A 94 -7.86 4.25 6.48
C ALA A 94 -7.27 5.67 6.58
N LEU A 95 -6.86 6.26 5.44
CA LEU A 95 -6.37 7.64 5.38
C LEU A 95 -7.45 8.64 5.82
N ARG A 96 -8.70 8.44 5.41
CA ARG A 96 -9.84 9.27 5.87
C ARG A 96 -10.04 9.17 7.39
N ARG A 97 -9.94 7.96 7.95
CA ARG A 97 -10.01 7.77 9.41
C ARG A 97 -8.88 8.48 10.17
N ILE A 98 -7.70 8.60 9.56
CA ILE A 98 -6.59 9.37 10.15
C ILE A 98 -6.93 10.86 10.17
N GLU A 99 -7.58 11.36 9.11
CA GLU A 99 -7.97 12.78 8.99
C GLU A 99 -9.12 13.16 9.92
N ASP A 100 -10.08 12.26 10.15
CA ASP A 100 -11.21 12.49 11.06
C ASP A 100 -10.93 12.11 12.53
N GLY A 101 -9.76 11.53 12.83
CA GLY A 101 -9.34 11.13 14.16
C GLY A 101 -9.92 9.81 14.67
N SER A 102 -10.62 9.04 13.83
CA SER A 102 -11.17 7.72 14.17
C SER A 102 -10.25 6.54 13.86
N TYR A 103 -9.01 6.79 13.43
CA TYR A 103 -8.02 5.75 13.16
C TYR A 103 -7.37 5.24 14.44
N GLY A 104 -7.48 3.94 14.67
CA GLY A 104 -6.98 3.26 15.88
C GLY A 104 -7.84 2.06 16.22
#